data_AF-A0A2A2XXA3-F1
#
_entry.id   AF-A0A2A2XXA3-F1
#
_cell.length_a   1.000
_cell.length_b   1.000
_cell.length_c   1.000
_cell.angle_alpha   90.00
_cell.angle_beta   90.00
_cell.angle_gamma   90.00
#
_symmetry.space_group_name_H-M   'P 1'
#
loop_
_entity.id
_entity.type
_entity.pdbx_description
1 polymer ?
#
loop_
_entity_poly.entity_id
_entity_poly.type
_entity_poly.pdbx_seq_one_letter_code
_entity_poly.pdbx_strand_id
1 'polypeptide(L)'
;MTKNPETISAESSIDTAAVTGEISAANEGTSWIQSDSWTGNQADQTRPFFDAASQINPGGSQEGSRDASRIRETESLGGWARANSCLIDPKEIDGLPLISNSTSEHEVHYSQSDRRAVKRTWPGVYGQIPIPNNGRLDRANATPSEYLIRQALQVAVFGSDIRLEGVSISDKLSMVLFEPPGQPSFVISQEWFEGGKAPTMGEIAERLDADGFFSAPHSYFGWYRPVDGVVIVDAKPDNFVKTPAGVVPIDLQMAVFTPKQLKEAGLVDPCLAKLADPIPLVQKLNSLS
;
A
#
# COMPACT_ATOMS: atom_id res chain seq x y z
N MET A 1 4.38 -69.12 18.46
CA MET A 1 3.30 -69.16 17.44
C MET A 1 2.55 -67.85 17.49
N THR A 2 2.89 -66.90 16.64
CA THR A 2 2.04 -65.77 16.24
C THR A 2 2.66 -65.16 14.99
N LYS A 3 1.81 -64.96 13.98
CA LYS A 3 2.14 -64.82 12.56
C LYS A 3 2.60 -63.39 12.21
N ASN A 4 3.53 -63.30 11.26
CA ASN A 4 3.83 -62.08 10.49
C ASN A 4 2.62 -61.64 9.66
N PRO A 5 2.37 -60.33 9.49
CA PRO A 5 1.60 -59.82 8.38
C PRO A 5 2.51 -59.43 7.21
N GLU A 6 2.12 -59.91 6.03
CA GLU A 6 2.67 -59.65 4.71
C GLU A 6 2.38 -58.21 4.28
N THR A 7 3.40 -57.51 3.77
CA THR A 7 3.25 -56.21 3.11
C THR A 7 3.10 -56.46 1.61
N ILE A 8 1.91 -56.17 1.08
CA ILE A 8 1.61 -56.22 -0.35
C ILE A 8 2.07 -54.91 -1.00
N SER A 9 2.97 -55.05 -1.95
CA SER A 9 3.38 -54.05 -2.94
C SER A 9 2.29 -53.88 -4.00
N ALA A 10 1.87 -52.64 -4.26
CA ALA A 10 1.08 -52.29 -5.43
C ALA A 10 1.79 -51.15 -6.17
N GLU A 11 2.49 -51.53 -7.24
CA GLU A 11 2.90 -50.63 -8.31
C GLU A 11 1.66 -50.30 -9.14
N SER A 12 1.35 -49.01 -9.32
CA SER A 12 0.45 -48.56 -10.38
C SER A 12 1.18 -47.57 -11.29
N SER A 13 1.57 -48.11 -12.44
CA SER A 13 1.97 -47.37 -13.63
C SER A 13 0.80 -46.53 -14.14
N ILE A 14 0.98 -45.22 -14.26
CA ILE A 14 0.07 -44.34 -14.99
C ILE A 14 0.74 -43.94 -16.29
N ASP A 15 0.11 -44.38 -17.38
CA ASP A 15 0.38 -44.01 -18.77
C ASP A 15 0.35 -42.49 -18.95
N THR A 16 1.43 -41.94 -19.51
CA THR A 16 1.50 -40.56 -20.00
C THR A 16 1.21 -40.56 -21.50
N ALA A 17 -0.07 -40.48 -21.86
CA ALA A 17 -0.49 -40.23 -23.23
C ALA A 17 -0.52 -38.71 -23.49
N ALA A 18 0.27 -38.28 -24.49
CA ALA A 18 0.33 -36.92 -24.98
C ALA A 18 -1.02 -36.48 -25.58
N VAL A 19 -1.54 -35.36 -25.10
CA VAL A 19 -2.61 -34.61 -25.76
C VAL A 19 -2.03 -33.24 -26.14
N THR A 20 -1.61 -33.14 -27.39
CA THR A 20 -1.35 -31.88 -28.08
C THR A 20 -2.69 -31.25 -28.44
N GLY A 21 -3.20 -30.37 -27.59
CA GLY A 21 -4.33 -29.50 -27.88
C GLY A 21 -3.81 -28.10 -28.24
N GLU A 22 -3.92 -27.73 -29.51
CA GLU A 22 -3.75 -26.36 -29.98
C GLU A 22 -4.77 -25.44 -29.29
N ILE A 23 -4.29 -24.52 -28.45
CA ILE A 23 -5.09 -23.41 -27.94
C ILE A 23 -4.88 -22.25 -28.90
N SER A 24 -5.86 -22.01 -29.77
CA SER A 24 -5.97 -20.79 -30.55
C SER A 24 -6.33 -19.63 -29.61
N ALA A 25 -5.35 -18.79 -29.31
CA ALA A 25 -5.57 -17.53 -28.61
C ALA A 25 -6.23 -16.53 -29.58
N ALA A 26 -7.56 -16.44 -29.51
CA ALA A 26 -8.30 -15.28 -30.00
C ALA A 26 -8.06 -14.12 -29.02
N ASN A 27 -7.02 -13.34 -29.29
CA ASN A 27 -6.67 -12.15 -28.53
C ASN A 27 -7.51 -10.98 -29.08
N GLU A 28 -8.77 -10.91 -28.67
CA GLU A 28 -9.61 -9.73 -28.94
C GLU A 28 -9.28 -8.65 -27.89
N GLY A 29 -8.75 -7.54 -28.41
CA GLY A 29 -8.12 -6.47 -27.66
C GLY A 29 -9.01 -5.86 -26.58
N THR A 30 -8.55 -5.97 -25.34
CA THR A 30 -9.03 -5.18 -24.23
C THR A 30 -8.12 -3.98 -24.05
N SER A 31 -8.46 -2.89 -24.75
CA SER A 31 -7.88 -1.56 -24.61
C SER A 31 -8.32 -0.92 -23.29
N TRP A 32 -7.72 -1.31 -22.15
CA TRP A 32 -8.01 -0.71 -20.83
C TRP A 32 -6.99 0.31 -20.35
N ILE A 33 -5.90 0.55 -21.09
CA ILE A 33 -4.91 1.57 -20.71
C ILE A 33 -5.25 2.89 -21.42
N GLN A 34 -6.32 3.55 -20.97
CA GLN A 34 -6.47 4.99 -21.15
C GLN A 34 -6.06 5.68 -19.85
N SER A 35 -4.80 6.10 -19.78
CA SER A 35 -4.17 6.82 -18.65
C SER A 35 -4.71 8.25 -18.41
N ASP A 36 -5.80 8.64 -19.10
CA ASP A 36 -6.24 10.03 -19.20
C ASP A 36 -7.52 10.36 -18.43
N SER A 37 -8.25 9.39 -17.87
CA SER A 37 -9.44 9.69 -17.04
C SER A 37 -9.24 9.24 -15.60
N TRP A 38 -8.54 10.09 -14.83
CA TRP A 38 -8.89 10.16 -13.42
C TRP A 38 -10.37 10.50 -13.35
N THR A 39 -11.18 9.64 -12.75
CA THR A 39 -12.56 10.04 -12.45
C THR A 39 -12.47 11.25 -11.51
N GLY A 40 -13.34 12.25 -11.66
CA GLY A 40 -13.30 13.45 -10.81
C GLY A 40 -13.24 13.10 -9.31
N ASN A 41 -13.91 12.01 -8.92
CA ASN A 41 -13.89 11.45 -7.58
C ASN A 41 -12.48 11.07 -7.06
N GLN A 42 -11.60 10.51 -7.89
CA GLN A 42 -10.24 10.15 -7.47
C GLN A 42 -9.36 11.39 -7.23
N ALA A 43 -9.46 12.39 -8.11
CA ALA A 43 -8.75 13.66 -7.92
C ALA A 43 -9.15 14.32 -6.60
N ASP A 44 -10.46 14.39 -6.35
CA ASP A 44 -11.00 14.97 -5.12
C ASP A 44 -10.58 14.22 -3.86
N GLN A 45 -10.46 12.88 -3.91
CA GLN A 45 -10.04 12.07 -2.77
C GLN A 45 -8.53 12.14 -2.49
N THR A 46 -7.69 12.25 -3.52
CA THR A 46 -6.23 12.34 -3.33
C THR A 46 -5.76 13.70 -2.84
N ARG A 47 -6.46 14.77 -3.23
CA ARG A 47 -6.06 16.15 -2.95
C ARG A 47 -5.84 16.45 -1.46
N PRO A 48 -6.73 16.08 -0.53
CA PRO A 48 -6.52 16.31 0.90
C PRO A 48 -5.18 15.74 1.43
N PHE A 49 -4.75 14.59 0.90
CA PHE A 49 -3.47 14.00 1.30
C PHE A 49 -2.27 14.80 0.80
N PHE A 50 -2.29 15.26 -0.45
CA PHE A 50 -1.21 16.09 -1.00
C PHE A 50 -1.16 17.48 -0.36
N ASP A 51 -2.32 18.10 -0.15
CA ASP A 51 -2.42 19.40 0.52
C ASP A 51 -1.87 19.30 1.95
N ALA A 52 -2.20 18.23 2.68
CA ALA A 52 -1.63 17.97 3.99
C ALA A 52 -0.11 17.73 3.93
N ALA A 53 0.36 16.88 3.01
CA ALA A 53 1.77 16.53 2.88
C ALA A 53 2.64 17.75 2.55
N SER A 54 2.19 18.62 1.65
CA SER A 54 2.90 19.84 1.26
C SER A 54 2.96 20.87 2.40
N GLN A 55 1.89 21.00 3.20
CA GLN A 55 1.84 21.94 4.32
C GLN A 55 2.71 21.50 5.51
N ILE A 56 2.81 20.20 5.80
CA ILE A 56 3.67 19.70 6.88
C ILE A 56 5.14 19.61 6.47
N ASN A 57 5.42 19.60 5.16
CA ASN A 57 6.77 19.60 4.60
C ASN A 57 6.98 20.77 3.60
N PRO A 58 6.90 22.04 4.04
CA PRO A 58 6.92 23.20 3.15
C PRO A 58 8.28 23.42 2.46
N GLY A 59 9.35 22.85 3.01
CA GLY A 59 10.71 22.97 2.45
C GLY A 59 11.03 21.97 1.34
N GLY A 60 10.13 21.01 1.07
CA GLY A 60 10.45 19.84 0.26
C GLY A 60 11.63 19.04 0.85
N SER A 61 12.18 18.12 0.06
CA SER A 61 13.37 17.33 0.41
C SER A 61 14.64 18.21 0.44
N GLN A 62 14.75 19.10 1.42
CA GLN A 62 16.02 19.73 1.76
C GLN A 62 17.03 18.65 2.15
N GLU A 63 18.30 18.85 1.77
CA GLU A 63 19.42 17.96 2.11
C GLU A 63 19.51 17.76 3.62
N GLY A 64 18.97 16.65 4.11
CA GLY A 64 18.93 16.27 5.51
C GLY A 64 18.65 14.78 5.64
N SER A 65 18.99 14.20 6.79
CA SER A 65 18.65 12.79 7.05
C SER A 65 17.12 12.62 7.10
N ARG A 66 16.64 11.45 6.66
CA ARG A 66 15.22 11.08 6.74
C ARG A 66 14.67 11.22 8.17
N ASP A 67 15.48 10.86 9.16
CA ASP A 67 15.11 11.00 10.58
C ASP A 67 14.89 12.46 10.99
N ALA A 68 15.75 13.38 10.51
CA ALA A 68 15.58 14.79 10.78
C ALA A 68 14.30 15.34 10.12
N SER A 69 13.98 14.90 8.90
CA SER A 69 12.72 15.25 8.24
C SER A 69 11.51 14.69 9.00
N ARG A 70 11.56 13.43 9.43
CA ARG A 70 10.51 12.81 10.26
C ARG A 70 10.23 13.65 11.51
N ILE A 71 11.26 14.01 12.28
CA ILE A 71 11.10 14.80 13.51
C ILE A 71 10.44 16.15 13.21
N ARG A 72 10.95 16.91 12.23
CA ARG A 72 10.38 18.22 11.86
C ARG A 72 8.94 18.13 11.39
N GLU A 73 8.62 17.15 10.55
CA GLU A 73 7.27 16.93 10.04
C GLU A 73 6.30 16.53 11.16
N THR A 74 6.75 15.68 12.08
CA THR A 74 5.97 15.27 13.26
C THR A 74 5.67 16.47 14.18
N GLU A 75 6.65 17.34 14.42
CA GLU A 75 6.45 18.59 15.17
C GLU A 75 5.45 19.52 14.47
N SER A 76 5.50 19.58 13.14
CA SER A 76 4.62 20.42 12.31
C SER A 76 3.19 19.88 12.24
N LEU A 77 3.01 18.56 12.31
CA LEU A 77 1.74 17.88 12.09
C LEU A 77 0.65 18.33 13.07
N GLY A 78 0.98 18.48 14.36
CA GLY A 78 0.04 18.96 15.35
C GLY A 78 -0.37 20.43 15.15
N GLY A 79 0.52 21.27 14.60
CA GLY A 79 0.21 22.64 14.23
C GLY A 79 -0.74 22.70 13.03
N TRP A 80 -0.42 21.92 11.99
CA TRP A 80 -1.26 21.78 10.79
C TRP A 80 -2.68 21.33 11.12
N ALA A 81 -2.83 20.29 11.95
CA ALA A 81 -4.14 19.75 12.31
C ALA A 81 -5.02 20.79 13.02
N ARG A 82 -4.43 21.60 13.92
CA ARG A 82 -5.16 22.69 14.60
C ARG A 82 -5.54 23.81 13.65
N ALA A 83 -4.61 24.22 12.77
CA ALA A 83 -4.84 25.29 11.81
C ALA A 83 -5.96 24.97 10.81
N ASN A 84 -6.14 23.69 10.47
CA ASN A 84 -7.13 23.22 9.50
C ASN A 84 -8.40 22.63 10.14
N SER A 85 -8.57 22.73 11.47
CA SER A 85 -9.68 22.10 12.20
C SER A 85 -9.79 20.57 11.97
N CYS A 86 -8.65 19.90 11.80
CA CYS A 86 -8.54 18.45 11.58
C CYS A 86 -8.02 17.70 12.81
N LEU A 87 -8.04 18.32 13.99
CA LEU A 87 -7.66 17.66 15.24
C LEU A 87 -8.87 16.89 15.81
N ILE A 88 -8.72 15.58 15.95
CA ILE A 88 -9.75 14.66 16.46
C ILE A 88 -9.45 14.33 17.92
N ASP A 89 -10.45 14.44 18.81
CA ASP A 89 -10.31 13.98 20.20
C ASP A 89 -10.08 12.46 20.19
N PRO A 90 -8.97 11.95 20.76
CA PRO A 90 -8.70 10.51 20.83
C PRO A 90 -9.87 9.67 21.34
N LYS A 91 -10.72 10.23 22.22
CA LYS A 91 -11.90 9.55 22.77
C LYS A 91 -12.95 9.22 21.71
N GLU A 92 -13.04 10.00 20.64
CA GLU A 92 -13.95 9.73 19.53
C GLU A 92 -13.56 8.42 18.84
N ILE A 93 -12.26 8.18 18.66
CA ILE A 93 -11.74 6.95 18.05
C ILE A 93 -11.77 5.80 19.05
N ASP A 94 -11.35 6.03 20.31
CA ASP A 94 -11.33 5.00 21.35
C ASP A 94 -12.75 4.52 21.72
N GLY A 95 -13.79 5.32 21.45
CA GLY A 95 -15.19 4.92 21.60
C GLY A 95 -15.71 3.98 20.50
N LEU A 96 -14.99 3.84 19.38
CA LEU A 96 -15.36 2.94 18.29
C LEU A 96 -14.97 1.49 18.62
N PRO A 97 -15.78 0.49 18.22
CA PRO A 97 -15.41 -0.93 18.30
C PRO A 97 -14.02 -1.21 17.72
N LEU A 98 -13.09 -1.65 18.58
CA LEU A 98 -11.75 -2.08 18.16
C LEU A 98 -11.84 -3.42 17.43
N ILE A 99 -11.36 -3.46 16.19
CA ILE A 99 -11.29 -4.66 15.35
C ILE A 99 -9.92 -5.32 15.43
N SER A 100 -8.86 -4.51 15.37
CA SER A 100 -7.48 -5.01 15.41
C SER A 100 -6.54 -3.95 15.98
N ASN A 101 -5.59 -4.39 16.81
CA ASN A 101 -4.46 -3.59 17.29
C ASN A 101 -3.14 -4.38 17.24
N SER A 102 -3.12 -5.48 16.48
CA SER A 102 -1.96 -6.36 16.38
C SER A 102 -1.03 -5.99 15.23
N THR A 103 -1.33 -4.93 14.48
CA THR A 103 -0.48 -4.45 13.38
C THR A 103 0.65 -3.58 13.93
N SER A 104 1.79 -3.59 13.24
CA SER A 104 2.95 -2.77 13.61
C SER A 104 2.76 -1.27 13.33
N GLU A 105 1.71 -0.88 12.61
CA GLU A 105 1.55 0.48 12.09
C GLU A 105 0.34 1.21 12.71
N HIS A 106 -0.78 0.53 12.92
CA HIS A 106 -2.03 1.16 13.31
C HIS A 106 -2.99 0.26 14.08
N GLU A 107 -3.91 0.90 14.79
CA GLU A 107 -5.15 0.30 15.27
C GLU A 107 -6.24 0.43 14.19
N VAL A 108 -7.13 -0.56 14.11
CA VAL A 108 -8.29 -0.57 13.23
C VAL A 108 -9.55 -0.65 14.09
N HIS A 109 -10.42 0.33 13.92
CA HIS A 109 -11.73 0.41 14.54
C HIS A 109 -12.83 0.31 13.47
N TYR A 110 -14.04 -0.06 13.86
CA TYR A 110 -15.19 -0.08 12.99
C TYR A 110 -16.17 1.02 13.36
N SER A 111 -16.47 1.90 12.41
CA SER A 111 -17.49 2.92 12.57
C SER A 111 -18.82 2.42 11.98
N GLN A 112 -19.82 2.25 12.85
CA GLN A 112 -21.14 1.72 12.45
C GLN A 112 -21.97 2.75 11.67
N SER A 113 -21.82 4.04 11.98
CA SER A 113 -22.66 5.11 11.42
C SER A 113 -22.45 5.28 9.91
N ASP A 114 -21.24 5.04 9.43
CA ASP A 114 -20.84 5.19 8.03
C ASP A 114 -20.32 3.88 7.42
N ARG A 115 -20.25 2.80 8.20
CA ARG A 115 -19.78 1.46 7.79
C ARG A 115 -18.36 1.50 7.24
N ARG A 116 -17.44 2.10 7.99
CA ARG A 116 -16.04 2.27 7.60
C ARG A 116 -15.06 1.63 8.56
N ALA A 117 -13.95 1.15 8.03
CA ALA A 117 -12.76 0.85 8.80
C ALA A 117 -12.06 2.17 9.11
N VAL A 118 -11.96 2.55 10.38
CA VAL A 118 -11.22 3.72 10.84
C VAL A 118 -9.85 3.25 11.34
N LYS A 119 -8.79 3.66 10.66
CA LYS A 119 -7.42 3.32 11.03
C LYS A 119 -6.76 4.50 11.72
N ARG A 120 -6.11 4.26 12.85
CA ARG A 120 -5.30 5.25 13.55
C ARG A 120 -3.87 4.74 13.67
N THR A 121 -2.90 5.45 13.11
CA THR A 121 -1.49 5.06 13.23
C THR A 121 -1.03 5.11 14.68
N TRP A 122 -0.04 4.30 15.05
CA TRP A 122 0.57 4.42 16.37
C TRP A 122 1.24 5.80 16.53
N PRO A 123 1.18 6.42 17.73
CA PRO A 123 1.79 7.74 17.95
C PRO A 123 3.26 7.78 17.49
N GLY A 124 3.57 8.69 16.56
CA GLY A 124 4.94 8.87 16.02
C GLY A 124 5.39 7.82 14.99
N VAL A 125 4.51 6.87 14.63
CA VAL A 125 4.77 5.82 13.64
C VAL A 125 3.85 6.00 12.44
N TYR A 126 4.43 6.04 11.24
CA TYR A 126 3.69 6.32 10.01
C TYR A 126 3.91 5.23 8.95
N GLY A 127 4.22 4.02 9.40
CA GLY A 127 4.43 2.89 8.51
C GLY A 127 5.78 2.87 7.85
N GLN A 128 5.84 2.14 6.73
CA GLN A 128 7.04 2.00 5.92
C GLN A 128 6.78 2.36 4.46
N ILE A 129 7.84 2.72 3.76
CA ILE A 129 7.86 2.89 2.31
C ILE A 129 8.96 2.03 1.66
N PRO A 130 8.79 1.65 0.39
CA PRO A 130 9.86 1.09 -0.42
C PRO A 130 11.06 2.05 -0.54
N ILE A 131 12.29 1.54 -0.44
CA ILE A 131 13.52 2.25 -0.79
C ILE A 131 14.45 1.38 -1.64
N PRO A 132 15.22 1.97 -2.57
CA PRO A 132 16.29 1.24 -3.25
C PRO A 132 17.47 0.99 -2.30
N ASN A 133 18.03 -0.23 -2.32
CA ASN A 133 19.19 -0.60 -1.53
C ASN A 133 20.10 -1.56 -2.31
N ASN A 134 21.15 -1.03 -2.95
CA ASN A 134 22.25 -1.80 -3.55
C ASN A 134 21.79 -2.94 -4.50
N GLY A 135 20.90 -2.63 -5.45
CA GLY A 135 20.36 -3.59 -6.41
C GLY A 135 19.20 -4.43 -5.85
N ARG A 136 18.65 -4.05 -4.68
CA ARG A 136 17.50 -4.70 -4.05
C ARG A 136 16.46 -3.69 -3.62
N LEU A 137 15.25 -4.19 -3.47
CA LEU A 137 14.15 -3.46 -2.86
C LEU A 137 14.17 -3.68 -1.34
N ASP A 138 14.17 -2.60 -0.58
CA ASP A 138 14.17 -2.61 0.89
C ASP A 138 13.07 -1.68 1.43
N ARG A 139 12.99 -1.52 2.74
CA ARG A 139 11.99 -0.69 3.43
C ARG A 139 12.64 0.30 4.37
N ALA A 140 12.05 1.48 4.47
CA ALA A 140 12.38 2.46 5.51
C ALA A 140 11.11 2.92 6.23
N ASN A 141 11.25 3.36 7.47
CA ASN A 141 10.15 4.04 8.15
C ASN A 141 9.78 5.30 7.34
N ALA A 142 8.48 5.50 7.17
CA ALA A 142 7.95 6.66 6.47
C ALA A 142 8.01 7.90 7.35
N THR A 143 8.27 9.05 6.74
CA THR A 143 7.93 10.34 7.35
C THR A 143 6.40 10.57 7.29
N PRO A 144 5.85 11.51 8.07
CA PRO A 144 4.44 11.88 7.96
C PRO A 144 3.97 12.21 6.53
N SER A 145 4.74 12.99 5.77
CA SER A 145 4.39 13.36 4.39
C SER A 145 4.46 12.17 3.45
N GLU A 146 5.43 11.26 3.62
CA GLU A 146 5.51 10.03 2.85
C GLU A 146 4.32 9.11 3.09
N TYR A 147 3.83 9.01 4.34
CA TYR A 147 2.61 8.27 4.65
C TYR A 147 1.41 8.85 3.90
N LEU A 148 1.23 10.17 3.92
CA LEU A 148 0.13 10.83 3.21
C LEU A 148 0.22 10.61 1.69
N ILE A 149 1.40 10.78 1.11
CA ILE A 149 1.65 10.53 -0.32
C ILE A 149 1.35 9.07 -0.66
N ARG A 150 1.71 8.13 0.21
CA ARG A 150 1.40 6.70 0.05
C ARG A 150 -0.10 6.45 0.01
N GLN A 151 -0.88 7.05 0.92
CA GLN A 151 -2.34 6.90 0.89
C GLN A 151 -2.95 7.50 -0.39
N ALA A 152 -2.48 8.68 -0.80
CA ALA A 152 -2.89 9.29 -2.06
C ALA A 152 -2.56 8.39 -3.26
N LEU A 153 -1.38 7.76 -3.25
CA LEU A 153 -0.96 6.84 -4.29
C LEU A 153 -1.85 5.60 -4.36
N GLN A 154 -2.29 5.06 -3.22
CA GLN A 154 -3.21 3.94 -3.18
C GLN A 154 -4.57 4.29 -3.82
N VAL A 155 -5.12 5.48 -3.52
CA VAL A 155 -6.33 6.00 -4.18
C VAL A 155 -6.12 6.18 -5.69
N ALA A 156 -4.99 6.77 -6.08
CA ALA A 156 -4.68 7.05 -7.48
C ALA A 156 -4.50 5.77 -8.33
N VAL A 157 -3.84 4.76 -7.78
CA VAL A 157 -3.49 3.51 -8.49
C VAL A 157 -4.66 2.54 -8.52
N PHE A 158 -5.40 2.41 -7.42
CA PHE A 158 -6.40 1.35 -7.26
C PHE A 158 -7.84 1.86 -7.13
N GLY A 159 -8.05 3.18 -7.12
CA GLY A 159 -9.37 3.78 -6.94
C GLY A 159 -9.98 3.50 -5.56
N SER A 160 -9.15 3.27 -4.54
CA SER A 160 -9.61 3.01 -3.18
C SER A 160 -10.38 4.20 -2.61
N ASP A 161 -11.49 3.97 -1.92
CA ASP A 161 -12.22 5.00 -1.15
C ASP A 161 -11.56 5.21 0.22
N ILE A 162 -10.37 5.82 0.23
CA ILE A 162 -9.63 6.18 1.45
C ILE A 162 -9.77 7.68 1.69
N ARG A 163 -10.05 8.05 2.93
CA ARG A 163 -10.24 9.44 3.36
C ARG A 163 -9.28 9.79 4.47
N LEU A 164 -8.72 11.00 4.40
CA LEU A 164 -8.01 11.61 5.51
C LEU A 164 -9.03 12.23 6.46
N GLU A 165 -9.23 11.63 7.62
CA GLU A 165 -10.16 12.15 8.62
C GLU A 165 -9.51 13.25 9.45
N GLY A 166 -8.22 13.11 9.75
CA GLY A 166 -7.46 14.12 10.47
C GLY A 166 -6.29 13.52 11.25
N VAL A 167 -6.00 14.16 12.39
CA VAL A 167 -4.90 13.79 13.28
C VAL A 167 -5.44 13.69 14.70
N SER A 168 -4.98 12.68 15.42
CA SER A 168 -5.24 12.54 16.85
C SER A 168 -3.94 12.65 17.62
N ILE A 169 -3.96 13.32 18.77
CA ILE A 169 -2.81 13.43 19.67
C ILE A 169 -3.23 12.80 21.00
N SER A 170 -2.59 11.70 21.39
CA SER A 170 -2.95 10.95 22.59
C SER A 170 -1.72 10.67 23.45
N ASP A 171 -1.97 10.42 24.74
CA ASP A 171 -0.94 10.00 25.70
C ASP A 171 -0.63 8.49 25.61
N LYS A 172 -1.17 7.79 24.61
CA LYS A 172 -0.82 6.38 24.37
C LYS A 172 0.67 6.26 24.09
N LEU A 173 1.26 5.16 24.56
CA LEU A 173 2.65 4.85 24.30
C LEU A 173 2.86 4.61 22.80
N SER A 174 3.97 5.13 22.27
CA SER A 174 4.44 4.74 20.95
C SER A 174 4.89 3.28 20.96
N MET A 175 4.74 2.59 19.83
CA MET A 175 5.36 1.29 19.61
C MET A 175 6.89 1.37 19.46
N VAL A 176 7.41 2.56 19.16
CA VAL A 176 8.86 2.78 19.09
C VAL A 176 9.37 3.07 20.50
N LEU A 177 10.30 2.23 20.96
CA LEU A 177 10.92 2.40 22.26
C LEU A 177 11.56 3.79 22.37
N PHE A 178 11.32 4.45 23.50
CA PHE A 178 11.85 5.77 23.85
C PHE A 178 11.29 6.96 23.07
N GLU A 179 10.29 6.78 22.20
CA GLU A 179 9.51 7.92 21.71
C GLU A 179 8.66 8.49 22.87
N PRO A 180 8.59 9.82 23.02
CA PRO A 180 7.82 10.44 24.09
C PRO A 180 6.31 10.24 23.87
N PRO A 181 5.48 10.32 24.94
CA PRO A 181 4.03 10.35 24.79
C PRO A 181 3.57 11.65 24.09
N GLY A 182 2.31 11.70 23.66
CA GLY A 182 1.75 12.90 23.03
C GLY A 182 2.17 13.09 21.57
N GLN A 183 2.66 12.05 20.91
CA GLN A 183 2.98 12.09 19.48
C GLN A 183 1.70 12.05 18.64
N PRO A 184 1.67 12.76 17.50
CA PRO A 184 0.52 12.74 16.62
C PRO A 184 0.41 11.43 15.83
N SER A 185 -0.83 10.99 15.65
CA SER A 185 -1.25 9.86 14.83
C SER A 185 -2.13 10.37 13.68
N PHE A 186 -1.98 9.80 12.48
CA PHE A 186 -2.98 10.02 11.44
C PHE A 186 -4.21 9.16 11.70
N VAL A 187 -5.37 9.70 11.34
CA VAL A 187 -6.63 8.98 11.29
C VAL A 187 -7.09 8.99 9.84
N ILE A 188 -7.24 7.79 9.26
CA ILE A 188 -7.82 7.60 7.93
C ILE A 188 -9.03 6.68 8.04
N SER A 189 -9.93 6.74 7.07
CA SER A 189 -11.03 5.79 6.97
C SER A 189 -11.14 5.21 5.57
N GLN A 190 -11.64 3.98 5.49
CA GLN A 190 -11.92 3.32 4.22
C GLN A 190 -13.17 2.47 4.29
N GLU A 191 -13.70 2.07 3.13
CA GLU A 191 -14.83 1.15 3.05
C GLU A 191 -14.61 -0.13 3.89
N TRP A 192 -15.63 -0.51 4.67
CA TRP A 192 -15.66 -1.80 5.34
C TRP A 192 -16.29 -2.86 4.44
N PHE A 193 -15.49 -3.84 4.02
CA PHE A 193 -15.93 -4.95 3.18
C PHE A 193 -16.57 -6.06 4.03
N GLU A 194 -17.86 -5.90 4.33
CA GLU A 194 -18.64 -6.87 5.09
C GLU A 194 -18.57 -8.28 4.47
N GLY A 195 -18.18 -9.29 5.27
CA GLY A 195 -18.01 -10.67 4.80
C GLY A 195 -16.82 -10.89 3.85
N GLY A 196 -15.96 -9.89 3.68
CA GLY A 196 -14.71 -10.00 2.93
C GLY A 196 -13.79 -11.09 3.48
N LYS A 197 -13.04 -11.76 2.61
CA LYS A 197 -12.11 -12.84 2.96
C LYS A 197 -10.69 -12.46 2.56
N ALA A 198 -9.68 -13.02 3.23
CA ALA A 198 -8.31 -12.90 2.72
C ALA A 198 -8.18 -13.65 1.38
N PRO A 199 -7.68 -13.01 0.30
CA PRO A 199 -7.36 -13.70 -0.94
C PRO A 199 -6.12 -14.59 -0.78
N THR A 200 -5.95 -15.52 -1.71
CA THR A 200 -4.71 -16.29 -1.86
C THR A 200 -3.63 -15.46 -2.56
N MET A 201 -2.36 -15.86 -2.43
CA MET A 201 -1.27 -15.20 -3.17
C MET A 201 -1.44 -15.26 -4.69
N GLY A 202 -2.04 -16.32 -5.23
CA GLY A 202 -2.31 -16.43 -6.67
C GLY A 202 -3.32 -15.38 -7.14
N GLU A 203 -4.40 -15.18 -6.38
CA GLU A 203 -5.42 -14.18 -6.71
C GLU A 203 -4.89 -12.74 -6.58
N ILE A 204 -3.97 -12.49 -5.65
CA ILE A 204 -3.27 -11.20 -5.54
C ILE A 204 -2.37 -11.00 -6.77
N ALA A 205 -1.63 -12.03 -7.18
CA ALA A 205 -0.76 -11.97 -8.35
C ALA A 205 -1.56 -11.69 -9.63
N GLU A 206 -2.63 -12.46 -9.88
CA GLU A 206 -3.52 -12.25 -11.02
C GLU A 206 -4.08 -10.82 -11.08
N ARG A 207 -4.47 -10.27 -9.92
CA ARG A 207 -4.95 -8.89 -9.81
C ARG A 207 -3.86 -7.87 -10.13
N LEU A 208 -2.67 -8.00 -9.56
CA LEU A 208 -1.58 -7.05 -9.76
C LEU A 208 -1.02 -7.12 -11.19
N ASP A 209 -0.90 -8.32 -11.76
CA ASP A 209 -0.53 -8.53 -13.17
C ASP A 209 -1.52 -7.85 -14.11
N ALA A 210 -2.83 -7.96 -13.84
CA ALA A 210 -3.87 -7.28 -14.62
C ALA A 210 -3.76 -5.74 -14.55
N ASP A 211 -3.25 -5.21 -13.43
CA ASP A 211 -2.99 -3.77 -13.23
C ASP A 211 -1.61 -3.33 -13.78
N GLY A 212 -0.89 -4.22 -14.48
CA GLY A 212 0.40 -3.97 -15.14
C GLY A 212 1.61 -4.03 -14.21
N PHE A 213 1.46 -4.60 -13.02
CA PHE A 213 2.59 -4.83 -12.12
C PHE A 213 3.34 -6.12 -12.49
N PHE A 214 4.60 -6.15 -12.08
CA PHE A 214 5.48 -7.30 -12.16
C PHE A 214 6.01 -7.61 -10.77
N SER A 215 6.19 -8.90 -10.46
CA SER A 215 6.84 -9.31 -9.22
C SER A 215 8.27 -8.74 -9.15
N ALA A 216 8.62 -8.15 -8.01
CA ALA A 216 9.96 -7.61 -7.77
C ALA A 216 10.94 -8.76 -7.45
N PRO A 217 12.09 -8.86 -8.14
CA PRO A 217 13.10 -9.87 -7.84
C PRO A 217 13.56 -9.79 -6.38
N HIS A 218 13.79 -10.95 -5.76
CA HIS A 218 14.28 -11.07 -4.39
C HIS A 218 13.39 -10.44 -3.31
N SER A 219 12.11 -10.19 -3.61
CA SER A 219 11.11 -9.74 -2.64
C SER A 219 9.91 -10.67 -2.63
N TYR A 220 9.55 -11.20 -1.46
CA TYR A 220 8.41 -12.13 -1.33
C TYR A 220 7.05 -11.47 -1.60
N PHE A 221 6.93 -10.17 -1.29
CA PHE A 221 5.68 -9.41 -1.41
C PHE A 221 5.90 -8.11 -2.20
N GLY A 222 6.99 -8.04 -2.96
CA GLY A 222 7.36 -6.86 -3.72
C GLY A 222 6.82 -6.91 -5.14
N TRP A 223 6.31 -5.77 -5.60
CA TRP A 223 5.78 -5.60 -6.96
C TRP A 223 6.17 -4.23 -7.50
N TYR A 224 6.28 -4.09 -8.81
CA TYR A 224 6.55 -2.80 -9.43
C TYR A 224 5.86 -2.66 -10.78
N ARG A 225 5.48 -1.43 -11.13
CA ARG A 225 4.83 -1.09 -12.39
C ARG A 225 5.72 -0.13 -13.19
N PRO A 226 6.39 -0.61 -14.25
CA PRO A 226 7.41 0.17 -14.98
C PRO A 226 6.88 1.44 -15.65
N VAL A 227 5.62 1.45 -16.11
CA VAL A 227 5.06 2.57 -16.88
C VAL A 227 5.00 3.88 -16.08
N ASP A 228 4.86 3.81 -14.76
CA ASP A 228 4.77 4.98 -13.88
C ASP A 228 5.66 4.89 -12.63
N GLY A 229 6.46 3.83 -12.52
CA GLY A 229 7.44 3.64 -11.45
C GLY A 229 6.85 3.32 -10.08
N VAL A 230 5.57 2.93 -10.00
CA VAL A 230 4.95 2.54 -8.71
C VAL A 230 5.61 1.26 -8.20
N VAL A 231 5.97 1.23 -6.92
CA VAL A 231 6.57 0.08 -6.24
C VAL A 231 5.78 -0.23 -4.98
N ILE A 232 5.59 -1.52 -4.69
CA ILE A 232 4.90 -2.08 -3.52
C ILE A 232 5.87 -3.02 -2.81
N VAL A 233 5.91 -3.05 -1.47
CA VAL A 233 6.79 -3.96 -0.70
C VAL A 233 6.07 -4.95 0.22
N ASP A 234 4.76 -4.85 0.37
CA ASP A 234 3.96 -5.61 1.34
C ASP A 234 2.64 -6.14 0.75
N ALA A 235 2.66 -6.60 -0.50
CA ALA A 235 1.51 -7.24 -1.13
C ALA A 235 1.23 -8.65 -0.56
N LYS A 236 0.88 -8.73 0.73
CA LYS A 236 0.55 -9.96 1.49
C LYS A 236 -0.96 -10.06 1.75
N PRO A 237 -1.51 -11.27 2.02
CA PRO A 237 -2.96 -11.50 2.04
C PRO A 237 -3.80 -10.65 3.01
N ASP A 238 -3.24 -10.23 4.14
CA ASP A 238 -3.92 -9.36 5.12
C ASP A 238 -4.04 -7.91 4.65
N ASN A 239 -3.32 -7.51 3.60
CA ASN A 239 -3.39 -6.19 2.98
C ASN A 239 -4.35 -6.13 1.79
N PHE A 240 -5.11 -7.21 1.58
CA PHE A 240 -6.15 -7.30 0.55
C PHE A 240 -7.43 -7.92 1.12
N VAL A 241 -8.54 -7.63 0.45
CA VAL A 241 -9.83 -8.27 0.70
C VAL A 241 -10.40 -8.82 -0.59
N LYS A 242 -10.76 -10.11 -0.59
CA LYS A 242 -11.55 -10.74 -1.64
C LYS A 242 -13.02 -10.42 -1.41
N THR A 243 -13.63 -9.78 -2.40
CA THR A 243 -15.05 -9.43 -2.47
C THR A 243 -15.71 -10.14 -3.67
N PRO A 244 -17.04 -10.09 -3.82
CA PRO A 244 -17.70 -10.57 -5.05
C PRO A 244 -17.26 -9.82 -6.32
N ALA A 245 -16.78 -8.58 -6.20
CA ALA A 245 -16.29 -7.78 -7.32
C ALA A 245 -14.80 -8.04 -7.66
N GLY A 246 -14.09 -8.81 -6.84
CA GLY A 246 -12.67 -9.13 -7.02
C GLY A 246 -11.82 -8.86 -5.79
N VAL A 247 -10.51 -8.95 -5.97
CA VAL A 247 -9.49 -8.68 -4.94
C VAL A 247 -9.25 -7.18 -4.85
N VAL A 248 -9.43 -6.60 -3.66
CA VAL A 248 -9.30 -5.16 -3.39
C VAL A 248 -8.10 -4.92 -2.46
N PRO A 249 -7.13 -4.07 -2.84
CA PRO A 249 -6.05 -3.67 -1.93
C PRO A 249 -6.57 -2.69 -0.87
N ILE A 250 -6.21 -2.94 0.39
CA ILE A 250 -6.71 -2.16 1.53
C ILE A 250 -5.63 -1.48 2.35
N ASP A 251 -4.37 -1.89 2.25
CA ASP A 251 -3.28 -1.33 3.06
C ASP A 251 -1.91 -1.64 2.45
N LEU A 252 -1.44 -0.84 1.48
CA LEU A 252 -0.18 -1.12 0.80
C LEU A 252 0.92 -0.10 1.12
N GLN A 253 2.12 -0.61 1.37
CA GLN A 253 3.39 0.11 1.45
C GLN A 253 3.90 0.41 0.05
N MET A 254 3.60 1.63 -0.41
CA MET A 254 3.85 2.07 -1.79
C MET A 254 4.73 3.31 -1.87
N ALA A 255 5.46 3.44 -2.97
CA ALA A 255 6.17 4.66 -3.37
C ALA A 255 6.25 4.75 -4.91
N VAL A 256 6.60 5.94 -5.43
CA VAL A 256 6.97 6.11 -6.84
C VAL A 256 8.48 6.26 -6.94
N PHE A 257 9.11 5.39 -7.73
CA PHE A 257 10.54 5.44 -8.01
C PHE A 257 10.81 6.14 -9.35
N THR A 258 11.83 6.99 -9.35
CA THR A 258 12.45 7.47 -10.59
C THR A 258 13.10 6.30 -11.35
N PRO A 259 13.37 6.45 -12.67
CA PRO A 259 14.12 5.44 -13.42
C PRO A 259 15.47 5.08 -12.78
N LYS A 260 16.16 6.06 -12.17
CA LYS A 260 17.40 5.84 -11.42
C LYS A 260 17.15 4.95 -10.20
N GLN A 261 16.12 5.23 -9.40
CA GLN A 261 15.79 4.44 -8.22
C GLN A 261 15.32 3.02 -8.57
N LEU A 262 14.55 2.84 -9.66
CA LEU A 262 14.20 1.50 -10.16
C LEU A 262 15.47 0.70 -10.48
N LYS A 263 16.43 1.31 -11.19
CA LYS A 263 17.73 0.67 -11.47
C LYS A 263 18.51 0.36 -10.19
N GLU A 264 18.57 1.29 -9.24
CA GLU A 264 19.23 1.10 -7.94
C GLU A 264 18.56 0.03 -7.08
N ALA A 265 17.27 -0.23 -7.27
CA ALA A 265 16.53 -1.31 -6.62
C ALA A 265 16.61 -2.65 -7.35
N GLY A 266 17.30 -2.71 -8.51
CA GLY A 266 17.34 -3.90 -9.35
C GLY A 266 16.03 -4.20 -10.11
N LEU A 267 15.17 -3.20 -10.26
CA LEU A 267 13.83 -3.29 -10.85
C LEU A 267 13.79 -2.79 -12.30
N VAL A 268 14.69 -3.29 -13.13
CA VAL A 268 14.71 -2.95 -14.57
C VAL A 268 14.56 -4.21 -15.39
N ASP A 269 13.42 -4.33 -16.07
CA ASP A 269 13.28 -5.30 -17.16
C ASP A 269 14.05 -4.77 -18.39
N PRO A 270 15.08 -5.48 -18.88
CA PRO A 270 15.80 -5.10 -20.09
C PRO A 270 14.87 -4.90 -21.31
N CYS A 271 13.72 -5.56 -21.34
CA CYS A 271 12.73 -5.43 -22.42
C CYS A 271 11.93 -4.12 -22.37
N LEU A 272 11.82 -3.48 -21.20
CA LEU A 272 11.00 -2.27 -20.99
C LEU A 272 11.79 -0.96 -21.02
N ALA A 273 13.11 -1.02 -21.21
CA ALA A 273 13.99 0.15 -21.38
C ALA A 273 13.66 1.04 -22.60
N LYS A 274 12.62 0.70 -23.37
CA LYS A 274 12.13 1.44 -24.54
C LYS A 274 10.86 2.26 -24.27
N LEU A 275 10.26 2.17 -23.08
CA LEU A 275 9.13 3.03 -22.75
C LEU A 275 9.65 4.47 -22.58
N ALA A 276 9.03 5.39 -23.32
CA ALA A 276 9.31 6.81 -23.31
C ALA A 276 9.29 7.38 -21.89
N ASP A 277 9.94 8.53 -21.68
CA ASP A 277 10.00 9.23 -20.39
C ASP A 277 8.66 9.09 -19.65
N PRO A 278 8.62 8.38 -18.50
CA PRO A 278 7.37 8.18 -17.79
C PRO A 278 6.84 9.57 -17.50
N ILE A 279 5.62 9.89 -17.99
CA ILE A 279 4.90 11.07 -17.53
C ILE A 279 4.80 10.86 -16.03
N PRO A 280 5.55 11.61 -15.20
CA PRO A 280 5.68 11.21 -13.82
C PRO A 280 4.30 11.37 -13.24
N LEU A 281 3.71 10.27 -12.77
CA LEU A 281 2.52 10.31 -11.94
C LEU A 281 2.71 11.41 -10.89
N VAL A 282 3.93 11.52 -10.32
CA VAL A 282 4.40 12.62 -9.48
C VAL A 282 4.19 14.03 -10.06
N GLN A 283 4.47 14.29 -11.34
CA GLN A 283 4.21 15.61 -11.97
C GLN A 283 2.71 15.87 -12.12
N LYS A 284 1.92 14.85 -12.48
CA LYS A 284 0.45 14.96 -12.53
C LYS A 284 -0.11 15.19 -11.12
N LEU A 285 0.40 14.49 -10.11
CA LEU A 285 0.08 14.66 -8.70
C LEU A 285 0.45 16.05 -8.20
N ASN A 286 1.66 16.54 -8.51
CA ASN A 286 2.13 17.88 -8.13
C ASN A 286 1.42 19.02 -8.88
N SER A 287 0.75 18.74 -10.01
CA SER A 287 -0.05 19.74 -10.70
C SER A 287 -1.46 19.94 -10.11
N LEU A 288 -1.86 19.07 -9.17
CA LEU A 288 -3.15 19.14 -8.47
C LEU A 288 -3.08 19.92 -7.15
N SER A 289 -1.87 20.22 -6.65
CA SER A 289 -1.60 21.08 -5.49
C SER A 289 -1.40 22.54 -5.92
#